data_AF-A0A813Z784-F1
#
_entry.id   AF-A0A813Z784-F1
#
_cell.length_a   1.000
_cell.length_b   1.000
_cell.length_c   1.000
_cell.angle_alpha   90.00
_cell.angle_beta   90.00
_cell.angle_gamma   90.00
#
_symmetry.space_group_name_H-M   'P 1'
#
loop_
_entity.id
_entity.type
_entity.pdbx_description
1 polymer ?
#
loop_
_entity_poly.entity_id
_entity_poly.type
_entity_poly.pdbx_seq_one_letter_code
_entity_poly.pdbx_strand_id
1 'polypeptide(L)'
;MLLTILLFSIQLTKLTAVIPYDGIIHRSTDGSSYAFLSPPTPTFNHAASIEQLTPSGTLAIAWFTDGEASPNCSIAVSLLEYGSQQFTPGVIITDRVNYTNLNPVLFWDNDTQILHLYHSSQLNGKGEATSQIWHTQSKDRGVTWSIATPFYTVPGAFARNRIIPTLNKLGFIFPCYNSSPDIDYPFILRLSSSTSNLTRIEMKDTDNLIQPTVIRLNNSARLRTFLRDEHGEWIYYLDSNDDGLTWTTPKATSLPNNNAGIEAHTLKSGAIIMAFNNRNGLHKPRTPLTVALSYDNGMTWPYLRDVQIHDDDNSTSIGEYSYPSVLQSFWSGTDDNDIHLAYSYKRQTIKYVRFNEKWIKQG
;
A
#
# COMPACT_ATOMS: atom_id res chain seq x y z
N MET A 1 -56.05 29.58 -39.29
CA MET A 1 -56.10 28.98 -37.94
C MET A 1 -54.84 28.11 -37.81
N LEU A 2 -53.73 28.69 -37.34
CA LEU A 2 -52.44 28.01 -37.22
C LEU A 2 -52.35 27.36 -35.83
N LEU A 3 -52.01 26.07 -35.80
CA LEU A 3 -51.82 25.26 -34.60
C LEU A 3 -50.33 25.29 -34.24
N THR A 4 -49.97 25.82 -33.07
CA THR A 4 -48.58 25.82 -32.57
C THR A 4 -48.41 24.64 -31.61
N ILE A 5 -47.55 23.68 -31.97
CA ILE A 5 -47.19 22.54 -31.13
C ILE A 5 -45.98 22.94 -30.28
N LEU A 6 -46.15 22.96 -28.96
CA LEU A 6 -45.04 23.08 -28.00
C LEU A 6 -44.40 21.70 -27.80
N LEU A 7 -43.13 21.55 -28.18
CA LEU A 7 -42.29 20.41 -27.82
C LEU A 7 -41.62 20.69 -26.48
N PHE A 8 -41.99 19.94 -25.44
CA PHE A 8 -41.26 19.90 -24.17
C PHE A 8 -40.07 18.95 -24.30
N SER A 9 -38.86 19.48 -24.15
CA SER A 9 -37.64 18.68 -23.99
C SER A 9 -37.57 18.14 -22.55
N ILE A 10 -37.70 16.83 -22.39
CA ILE A 10 -37.45 16.14 -21.11
C ILE A 10 -35.93 16.02 -20.94
N GLN A 11 -35.36 16.78 -20.00
CA GLN A 11 -33.99 16.51 -19.54
C GLN A 11 -34.01 15.28 -18.64
N LEU A 12 -33.45 14.17 -19.13
CA LEU A 12 -33.11 13.02 -18.29
C LEU A 12 -31.91 13.38 -17.42
N THR A 13 -32.15 13.68 -16.15
CA THR A 13 -31.10 13.68 -15.13
C THR A 13 -30.59 12.24 -14.96
N LYS A 14 -29.33 11.99 -15.36
CA LYS A 14 -28.63 10.76 -15.00
C LYS A 14 -28.50 10.74 -13.47
N LEU A 15 -29.29 9.89 -12.81
CA LEU A 15 -29.06 9.52 -11.41
C LEU A 15 -27.69 8.85 -11.32
N THR A 16 -26.70 9.54 -10.77
CA THR A 16 -25.43 8.92 -10.38
C THR A 16 -25.71 7.99 -9.21
N ALA A 17 -25.66 6.67 -9.45
CA ALA A 17 -25.74 5.69 -8.38
C ALA A 17 -24.61 5.96 -7.38
N VAL A 18 -24.95 6.21 -6.12
CA VAL A 18 -23.96 6.28 -5.03
C VAL A 18 -23.38 4.89 -4.88
N ILE A 19 -22.08 4.74 -5.08
CA ILE A 19 -21.38 3.47 -4.86
C ILE A 19 -21.32 3.24 -3.34
N PRO A 20 -21.96 2.20 -2.79
CA PRO A 20 -21.93 1.95 -1.35
C PRO A 20 -20.53 1.51 -0.89
N TYR A 21 -20.12 1.98 0.28
CA TYR A 21 -18.91 1.55 0.99
C TYR A 21 -19.30 0.46 1.98
N ASP A 22 -19.66 -0.71 1.47
CA ASP A 22 -20.22 -1.84 2.24
C ASP A 22 -19.26 -3.04 2.36
N GLY A 23 -18.10 -2.98 1.71
CA GLY A 23 -17.12 -4.05 1.68
C GLY A 23 -17.50 -5.25 0.82
N ILE A 24 -18.62 -5.21 0.07
CA ILE A 24 -19.06 -6.32 -0.77
C ILE A 24 -18.16 -6.42 -2.02
N ILE A 25 -17.77 -7.65 -2.34
CA ILE A 25 -16.96 -7.97 -3.52
C ILE A 25 -17.88 -8.09 -4.73
N HIS A 26 -17.67 -7.21 -5.71
CA HIS A 26 -18.32 -7.22 -7.00
C HIS A 26 -17.40 -7.78 -8.07
N ARG A 27 -17.97 -8.47 -9.06
CA ARG A 27 -17.23 -8.97 -10.22
C ARG A 27 -17.36 -8.00 -11.39
N SER A 28 -16.23 -7.60 -11.95
CA SER A 28 -16.16 -6.77 -13.15
C SER A 28 -16.31 -7.61 -14.41
N THR A 29 -16.78 -6.99 -15.49
CA THR A 29 -16.88 -7.60 -16.83
C THR A 29 -15.52 -7.93 -17.44
N ASP A 30 -14.46 -7.26 -16.99
CA ASP A 30 -13.10 -7.44 -17.48
C ASP A 30 -12.36 -8.61 -16.81
N GLY A 31 -13.04 -9.34 -15.92
CA GLY A 31 -12.50 -10.50 -15.20
C GLY A 31 -11.92 -10.19 -13.82
N SER A 32 -11.76 -8.91 -13.45
CA SER A 32 -11.37 -8.52 -12.08
C SER A 32 -12.54 -8.62 -11.09
N SER A 33 -12.25 -8.51 -9.80
CA SER A 33 -13.23 -8.23 -8.75
C SER A 33 -12.80 -7.02 -7.94
N TYR A 34 -13.73 -6.30 -7.32
CA TYR A 34 -13.41 -5.15 -6.48
C TYR A 34 -14.38 -5.01 -5.32
N ALA A 35 -13.97 -4.30 -4.27
CA ALA A 35 -14.81 -3.87 -3.17
C ALA A 35 -14.42 -2.47 -2.73
N PHE A 36 -15.39 -1.69 -2.24
CA PHE A 36 -15.14 -0.46 -1.51
C PHE A 36 -15.35 -0.74 -0.03
N LEU A 37 -14.30 -0.67 0.77
CA LEU A 37 -14.38 -1.03 2.19
C LEU A 37 -15.31 -0.08 2.94
N SER A 38 -15.92 -0.55 4.02
CA SER A 38 -16.73 0.29 4.91
C SER A 38 -15.82 0.93 5.96
N PRO A 39 -15.49 2.23 5.85
CA PRO A 39 -14.57 2.86 6.79
C PRO A 39 -15.29 3.22 8.09
N PRO A 40 -14.57 3.28 9.23
CA PRO A 40 -15.15 3.74 10.49
C PRO A 40 -15.58 5.22 10.41
N THR A 41 -14.87 6.04 9.63
CA THR A 41 -15.27 7.41 9.32
C THR A 41 -15.20 7.67 7.82
N PRO A 42 -16.19 8.37 7.22
CA PRO A 42 -16.26 8.56 5.76
C PRO A 42 -15.41 9.74 5.25
N THR A 43 -14.72 10.46 6.14
CA THR A 43 -14.11 11.76 5.82
C THR A 43 -12.69 11.65 5.29
N PHE A 44 -11.89 10.72 5.81
CA PHE A 44 -10.49 10.55 5.41
C PHE A 44 -10.01 9.12 5.67
N ASN A 45 -9.49 8.44 4.64
CA ASN A 45 -8.97 7.08 4.69
C ASN A 45 -7.80 6.94 3.72
N HIS A 46 -6.61 6.57 4.21
CA HIS A 46 -5.39 6.64 3.40
C HIS A 46 -4.32 5.62 3.82
N ALA A 47 -3.37 5.37 2.91
CA ALA A 47 -2.23 4.48 3.07
C ALA A 47 -2.59 3.04 3.47
N ALA A 48 -3.24 2.34 2.56
CA ALA A 48 -3.58 0.93 2.75
C ALA A 48 -2.32 0.05 2.91
N SER A 49 -2.44 -1.02 3.68
CA SER A 49 -1.51 -2.15 3.74
C SER A 49 -2.35 -3.42 3.71
N ILE A 50 -2.01 -4.37 2.84
CA ILE A 50 -2.71 -5.66 2.74
C ILE A 50 -1.78 -6.81 3.15
N GLU A 51 -2.32 -7.81 3.84
CA GLU A 51 -1.59 -9.03 4.21
C GLU A 51 -2.50 -10.26 4.16
N GLN A 52 -1.95 -11.42 3.80
CA GLN A 52 -2.68 -12.69 3.82
C GLN A 52 -2.22 -13.56 5.01
N LEU A 53 -3.19 -14.01 5.81
CA LEU A 53 -2.96 -14.84 6.99
C LEU A 53 -3.06 -16.32 6.61
N THR A 54 -1.95 -17.05 6.74
CA THR A 54 -1.92 -18.51 6.51
C THR A 54 -1.99 -19.24 7.86
N PRO A 55 -2.62 -20.42 7.95
CA PRO A 55 -3.27 -21.16 6.87
C PRO A 55 -4.75 -20.83 6.70
N SER A 56 -5.29 -19.75 7.30
CA SER A 56 -6.73 -19.46 7.18
C SER A 56 -7.12 -18.91 5.82
N GLY A 57 -6.19 -18.31 5.07
CA GLY A 57 -6.44 -17.63 3.80
C GLY A 57 -7.09 -16.24 3.98
N THR A 58 -7.33 -15.80 5.22
CA THR A 58 -7.92 -14.50 5.55
C THR A 58 -7.05 -13.37 4.99
N LEU A 59 -7.66 -12.38 4.35
CA LEU A 59 -6.98 -11.12 4.01
C LEU A 59 -7.25 -10.09 5.11
N ALA A 60 -6.19 -9.41 5.57
CA ALA A 60 -6.29 -8.25 6.42
C ALA A 60 -5.89 -7.00 5.62
N ILE A 61 -6.69 -5.94 5.70
CA ILE A 61 -6.36 -4.62 5.15
C ILE A 61 -6.35 -3.61 6.29
N ALA A 62 -5.25 -2.89 6.45
CA ALA A 62 -5.10 -1.80 7.40
C ALA A 62 -4.92 -0.46 6.68
N TRP A 63 -5.40 0.63 7.27
CA TRP A 63 -5.21 2.00 6.77
C TRP A 63 -5.32 3.01 7.91
N PHE A 64 -4.93 4.27 7.69
CA PHE A 64 -5.20 5.32 8.66
C PHE A 64 -6.41 6.16 8.29
N THR A 65 -7.13 6.66 9.29
CA THR A 65 -8.39 7.38 9.18
C THR A 65 -8.39 8.66 10.01
N ASP A 66 -9.37 9.55 9.83
CA ASP A 66 -9.54 10.83 10.55
C ASP A 66 -8.52 11.96 10.27
N GLY A 67 -7.63 11.79 9.28
CA GLY A 67 -6.84 12.87 8.66
C GLY A 67 -5.35 12.85 8.97
N GLU A 68 -4.52 13.09 7.94
CA GLU A 68 -3.04 12.96 7.93
C GLU A 68 -2.26 13.83 8.94
N ALA A 69 -2.91 14.83 9.56
CA ALA A 69 -2.35 15.69 10.61
C ALA A 69 -3.34 15.90 11.77
N SER A 70 -4.32 15.01 11.91
CA SER A 70 -5.33 15.09 12.95
C SER A 70 -4.81 14.53 14.29
N PRO A 71 -5.15 15.14 15.43
CA PRO A 71 -4.85 14.58 16.75
C PRO A 71 -5.55 13.26 17.05
N ASN A 72 -6.52 12.87 16.20
CA ASN A 72 -7.31 11.66 16.32
C ASN A 72 -7.04 10.68 15.17
N CYS A 73 -6.00 10.92 14.36
CA CYS A 73 -5.70 10.02 13.24
C CYS A 73 -5.38 8.62 13.77
N SER A 74 -6.20 7.66 13.37
CA SER A 74 -6.22 6.31 13.94
C SER A 74 -5.98 5.27 12.88
N ILE A 75 -5.54 4.08 13.25
CA ILE A 75 -5.41 2.93 12.35
C ILE A 75 -6.69 2.09 12.42
N ALA A 76 -7.24 1.77 11.25
CA ALA A 76 -8.38 0.87 11.10
C ALA A 76 -7.95 -0.42 10.40
N VAL A 77 -8.61 -1.53 10.72
CA VAL A 77 -8.42 -2.84 10.10
C VAL A 77 -9.75 -3.42 9.65
N SER A 78 -9.76 -4.04 8.47
CA SER A 78 -10.86 -4.83 7.93
C SER A 78 -10.37 -6.20 7.49
N LEU A 79 -11.19 -7.23 7.68
CA LEU A 79 -10.86 -8.61 7.39
C LEU A 79 -11.78 -9.17 6.30
N LEU A 80 -11.22 -10.01 5.43
CA LEU A 80 -11.98 -10.88 4.54
C LEU A 80 -11.62 -12.32 4.86
N GLU A 81 -12.52 -13.03 5.51
CA GLU A 81 -12.38 -14.47 5.71
C GLU A 81 -12.35 -15.20 4.37
N TYR A 82 -11.56 -16.27 4.30
CA TYR A 82 -11.46 -17.07 3.10
C TYR A 82 -12.84 -17.62 2.69
N GLY A 83 -13.21 -17.44 1.41
CA GLY A 83 -14.53 -17.82 0.88
C GLY A 83 -15.65 -16.80 1.14
N SER A 84 -15.42 -15.76 1.95
CA SER A 84 -16.37 -14.65 2.11
C SER A 84 -16.44 -13.79 0.85
N GLN A 85 -17.60 -13.16 0.63
CA GLN A 85 -17.81 -12.15 -0.42
C GLN A 85 -17.89 -10.73 0.14
N GLN A 86 -17.60 -10.54 1.42
CA GLN A 86 -17.69 -9.24 2.07
C GLN A 86 -16.60 -9.06 3.12
N PHE A 87 -15.92 -7.92 3.05
CA PHE A 87 -15.03 -7.44 4.08
C PHE A 87 -15.81 -7.00 5.32
N THR A 88 -15.28 -7.24 6.52
CA THR A 88 -15.86 -6.67 7.74
C THR A 88 -15.80 -5.14 7.67
N PRO A 89 -16.68 -4.41 8.38
CA PRO A 89 -16.47 -2.99 8.61
C PRO A 89 -15.10 -2.71 9.22
N GLY A 90 -14.51 -1.57 8.89
CA GLY A 90 -13.24 -1.14 9.45
C GLY A 90 -13.37 -0.89 10.96
N VAL A 91 -12.52 -1.54 11.74
CA VAL A 91 -12.45 -1.40 13.20
C VAL A 91 -11.19 -0.62 13.55
N ILE A 92 -11.33 0.43 14.38
CA ILE A 92 -10.19 1.19 14.91
C ILE A 92 -9.43 0.34 15.92
N ILE A 93 -8.10 0.24 15.75
CA ILE A 93 -7.22 -0.60 16.58
C ILE A 93 -6.15 0.18 17.35
N THR A 94 -6.02 1.49 17.08
CA THR A 94 -5.12 2.39 17.82
C THR A 94 -5.89 3.64 18.23
N ASP A 95 -5.75 4.07 19.47
CA ASP A 95 -6.53 5.17 20.05
C ASP A 95 -5.64 6.16 20.83
N ARG A 96 -4.36 6.30 20.45
CA ARG A 96 -3.42 7.21 21.13
C ARG A 96 -3.89 8.66 21.01
N VAL A 97 -4.46 9.18 22.10
CA VAL A 97 -4.93 10.56 22.21
C VAL A 97 -3.81 11.55 21.93
N ASN A 98 -4.09 12.56 21.08
CA ASN A 98 -3.17 13.63 20.71
C ASN A 98 -1.95 13.19 19.87
N TYR A 99 -2.02 12.00 19.27
CA TYR A 99 -1.03 11.52 18.31
C TYR A 99 -1.69 11.26 16.97
N THR A 100 -0.95 11.53 15.90
CA THR A 100 -1.35 11.16 14.55
C THR A 100 -0.72 9.81 14.21
N ASN A 101 -1.53 8.78 13.99
CA ASN A 101 -1.08 7.44 13.63
C ASN A 101 -1.22 7.22 12.13
N LEU A 102 -0.11 6.92 11.45
CA LEU A 102 0.01 6.95 9.99
C LEU A 102 0.66 5.68 9.45
N ASN A 103 0.53 5.46 8.15
CA ASN A 103 1.25 4.45 7.37
C ASN A 103 1.36 3.07 8.05
N PRO A 104 0.22 2.40 8.32
CA PRO A 104 0.26 1.06 8.88
C PRO A 104 0.94 0.09 7.92
N VAL A 105 1.68 -0.87 8.49
CA VAL A 105 2.34 -1.98 7.79
C VAL A 105 2.01 -3.26 8.52
N LEU A 106 1.25 -4.12 7.87
CA LEU A 106 0.95 -5.46 8.36
C LEU A 106 2.13 -6.40 8.07
N PHE A 107 2.35 -7.35 8.98
CA PHE A 107 3.31 -8.44 8.82
C PHE A 107 2.78 -9.71 9.48
N TRP A 108 2.56 -10.75 8.69
CA TRP A 108 2.15 -12.06 9.18
C TRP A 108 3.36 -12.95 9.48
N ASP A 109 3.56 -13.26 10.76
CA ASP A 109 4.55 -14.24 11.17
C ASP A 109 3.95 -15.66 11.05
N ASN A 110 4.43 -16.41 10.06
CA ASN A 110 3.95 -17.76 9.78
C ASN A 110 4.31 -18.76 10.89
N ASP A 111 5.41 -18.53 11.62
CA ASP A 111 5.91 -19.45 12.64
C ASP A 111 5.14 -19.29 13.94
N THR A 112 4.91 -18.04 14.37
CA THR A 112 4.18 -17.74 15.61
C THR A 112 2.67 -17.63 15.40
N GLN A 113 2.22 -17.50 14.15
CA GLN A 113 0.82 -17.25 13.79
C GLN A 113 0.28 -15.96 14.41
N ILE A 114 1.15 -14.95 14.55
CA ILE A 114 0.82 -13.62 15.06
C ILE A 114 0.78 -12.65 13.89
N LEU A 115 -0.28 -11.83 13.86
CA LEU A 115 -0.36 -10.70 12.94
C LEU A 115 0.21 -9.47 13.64
N HIS A 116 1.32 -8.96 13.12
CA HIS A 116 1.94 -7.74 13.59
C HIS A 116 1.42 -6.56 12.76
N LEU A 117 1.28 -5.40 13.40
CA LEU A 117 1.08 -4.13 12.73
C LEU A 117 2.07 -3.11 13.29
N TYR A 118 2.82 -2.50 12.39
CA TYR A 118 3.69 -1.38 12.68
C TYR A 118 3.08 -0.12 12.08
N HIS A 119 3.19 1.02 12.76
CA HIS A 119 2.69 2.28 12.21
C HIS A 119 3.58 3.43 12.67
N SER A 120 3.63 4.49 11.87
CA SER A 120 4.22 5.77 12.27
C SER A 120 3.30 6.45 13.28
N SER A 121 3.88 7.14 14.26
CA SER A 121 3.14 7.93 15.24
C SER A 121 3.94 9.19 15.57
N GLN A 122 3.31 10.35 15.39
CA GLN A 122 3.90 11.64 15.71
C GLN A 122 3.01 12.43 16.67
N LEU A 123 3.63 13.24 17.53
CA LEU A 123 2.88 14.11 18.43
C LEU A 123 2.20 15.20 17.61
N ASN A 124 0.89 15.37 17.82
CA ASN A 124 0.10 16.34 17.07
C ASN A 124 0.72 17.76 17.15
N GLY A 125 0.76 18.45 16.01
CA GLY A 125 1.32 19.79 15.90
C GLY A 125 2.85 19.90 16.04
N LYS A 126 3.59 18.79 16.12
CA LYS A 126 5.06 18.80 16.17
C LYS A 126 5.75 18.44 14.84
N GLY A 127 4.98 18.00 13.85
CA GLY A 127 5.47 17.67 12.51
C GLY A 127 6.10 16.28 12.41
N GLU A 128 6.33 15.88 11.16
CA GLU A 128 6.78 14.53 10.77
C GLU A 128 8.17 14.17 11.30
N ALA A 129 9.05 15.16 11.48
CA ALA A 129 10.37 14.99 12.09
C ALA A 129 10.36 14.43 13.53
N THR A 130 9.20 14.38 14.19
CA THR A 130 9.04 13.76 15.52
C THR A 130 8.49 12.35 15.49
N SER A 131 8.19 11.82 14.29
CA SER A 131 7.60 10.49 14.14
C SER A 131 8.51 9.40 14.70
N GLN A 132 7.86 8.40 15.28
CA GLN A 132 8.45 7.15 15.75
C GLN A 132 7.63 5.99 15.18
N ILE A 133 8.21 4.80 15.14
CA ILE A 133 7.48 3.59 14.74
C ILE A 133 6.97 2.90 16.01
N TRP A 134 5.68 2.58 16.00
CA TRP A 134 4.95 1.88 17.04
C TRP A 134 4.51 0.51 16.55
N HIS A 135 4.29 -0.41 17.47
CA HIS A 135 3.94 -1.80 17.19
C HIS A 135 2.73 -2.22 18.01
N THR A 136 1.80 -2.92 17.38
CA THR A 136 0.74 -3.70 18.00
C THR A 136 0.63 -5.06 17.31
N GLN A 137 -0.03 -6.01 17.94
CA GLN A 137 -0.18 -7.36 17.41
C GLN A 137 -1.54 -7.96 17.76
N SER A 138 -1.97 -8.89 16.92
CA SER A 138 -3.13 -9.73 17.11
C SER A 138 -2.71 -11.19 17.19
N LYS A 139 -3.22 -11.88 18.22
CA LYS A 139 -3.01 -13.34 18.45
C LYS A 139 -4.19 -14.18 17.98
N ASP A 140 -5.22 -13.54 17.44
CA ASP A 140 -6.48 -14.15 17.00
C ASP A 140 -6.83 -13.74 15.57
N ARG A 141 -5.81 -13.59 14.72
CA ARG A 141 -5.92 -13.34 13.26
C ARG A 141 -6.63 -12.03 12.89
N GLY A 142 -6.33 -10.97 13.65
CA GLY A 142 -6.76 -9.61 13.37
C GLY A 142 -8.07 -9.21 14.05
N VAL A 143 -8.68 -10.09 14.86
CA VAL A 143 -9.96 -9.81 15.54
C VAL A 143 -9.75 -8.86 16.72
N THR A 144 -8.76 -9.13 17.58
CA THR A 144 -8.38 -8.25 18.69
C THR A 144 -6.91 -7.90 18.63
N TRP A 145 -6.55 -6.74 19.20
CA TRP A 145 -5.22 -6.16 19.12
C TRP A 145 -4.73 -5.74 20.50
N SER A 146 -3.43 -5.90 20.74
CA SER A 146 -2.80 -5.40 21.96
C SER A 146 -2.73 -3.86 21.96
N ILE A 147 -2.48 -3.28 23.13
CA ILE A 147 -2.12 -1.86 23.21
C ILE A 147 -0.82 -1.64 22.43
N ALA A 148 -0.79 -0.60 21.59
CA ALA A 148 0.40 -0.26 20.82
C ALA A 148 1.53 0.24 21.73
N THR A 149 2.77 -0.18 21.46
CA THR A 149 3.97 0.23 22.20
C THR A 149 5.05 0.77 21.26
N PRO A 150 6.00 1.60 21.74
CA PRO A 150 7.09 2.06 20.90
C PRO A 150 7.95 0.90 20.40
N PHE A 151 8.23 0.87 19.09
CA PHE A 151 9.09 -0.13 18.46
C PHE A 151 10.45 0.45 18.07
N TYR A 152 10.45 1.63 17.44
CA TYR A 152 11.66 2.35 17.06
C TYR A 152 11.49 3.84 17.33
N THR A 153 12.26 4.36 18.28
CA THR A 153 12.05 5.69 18.90
C THR A 153 12.97 6.78 18.38
N VAL A 154 13.83 6.49 17.41
CA VAL A 154 14.64 7.52 16.75
C VAL A 154 13.69 8.46 15.99
N PRO A 155 13.71 9.78 16.27
CA PRO A 155 12.81 10.73 15.62
C PRO A 155 12.94 10.76 14.10
N GLY A 156 11.85 11.09 13.42
CA GLY A 156 11.75 11.16 11.97
C GLY A 156 11.55 9.81 11.29
N ALA A 157 11.42 8.72 12.05
CA ALA A 157 11.24 7.39 11.48
C ALA A 157 9.80 7.15 11.02
N PHE A 158 9.64 6.74 9.77
CA PHE A 158 8.37 6.31 9.21
C PHE A 158 8.43 4.89 8.64
N ALA A 159 7.36 4.14 8.89
CA ALA A 159 7.03 2.91 8.17
C ALA A 159 6.18 3.24 6.93
N ARG A 160 6.17 2.37 5.91
CA ARG A 160 5.14 2.45 4.86
C ARG A 160 4.87 1.16 4.10
N ASN A 161 5.92 0.52 3.57
CA ASN A 161 5.79 -0.63 2.67
C ASN A 161 6.16 -1.93 3.38
N ARG A 162 5.79 -3.05 2.74
CA ARG A 162 5.85 -4.41 3.26
C ARG A 162 7.20 -4.80 3.89
N ILE A 163 7.12 -5.45 5.06
CA ILE A 163 8.22 -6.16 5.70
C ILE A 163 8.44 -7.49 4.99
N ILE A 164 9.70 -7.85 4.72
CA ILE A 164 10.05 -9.18 4.21
C ILE A 164 10.94 -9.92 5.21
N PRO A 165 10.85 -11.26 5.31
CA PRO A 165 11.77 -12.02 6.15
C PRO A 165 13.20 -11.96 5.60
N THR A 166 14.20 -12.06 6.48
CA THR A 166 15.59 -12.33 6.09
C THR A 166 15.68 -13.67 5.35
N LEU A 167 16.77 -13.89 4.59
CA LEU A 167 16.90 -15.11 3.78
C LEU A 167 16.81 -16.39 4.63
N ASN A 168 17.40 -16.37 5.83
CA ASN A 168 17.35 -17.48 6.78
C ASN A 168 16.02 -17.58 7.56
N LYS A 169 15.09 -16.64 7.36
CA LYS A 169 13.79 -16.53 8.04
C LYS A 169 13.84 -16.35 9.56
N LEU A 170 15.00 -16.02 10.11
CA LEU A 170 15.15 -15.86 11.55
C LEU A 170 15.00 -14.38 12.02
N GLY A 171 14.69 -13.48 11.09
CA GLY A 171 14.46 -12.07 11.35
C GLY A 171 13.75 -11.40 10.16
N PHE A 172 13.76 -10.08 10.12
CA PHE A 172 13.08 -9.33 9.07
C PHE A 172 13.87 -8.13 8.57
N ILE A 173 13.47 -7.68 7.39
CA ILE A 173 13.94 -6.51 6.67
C ILE A 173 12.71 -5.59 6.56
N PHE A 174 12.75 -4.48 7.30
CA PHE A 174 11.64 -3.53 7.38
C PHE A 174 12.01 -2.24 6.64
N PRO A 175 11.42 -2.00 5.45
CA PRO A 175 11.64 -0.77 4.70
C PRO A 175 11.02 0.43 5.42
N CYS A 176 11.82 1.46 5.63
CA CYS A 176 11.45 2.68 6.34
C CYS A 176 12.02 3.90 5.61
N TYR A 177 11.61 5.10 6.02
CA TYR A 177 12.22 6.34 5.56
C TYR A 177 12.30 7.34 6.69
N ASN A 178 13.25 8.25 6.55
CA ASN A 178 13.43 9.40 7.41
C ASN A 178 12.62 10.56 6.85
N SER A 179 11.85 11.23 7.71
CA SER A 179 11.33 12.57 7.44
C SER A 179 12.02 13.57 8.36
N SER A 180 12.59 14.63 7.77
CA SER A 180 13.26 15.69 8.52
C SER A 180 13.04 17.08 7.88
N PRO A 181 13.40 18.17 8.57
CA PRO A 181 13.30 19.51 7.99
C PRO A 181 14.25 19.74 6.80
N ASP A 182 15.33 18.97 6.71
CA ASP A 182 16.39 19.20 5.73
C ASP A 182 16.26 18.25 4.53
N ILE A 183 16.29 16.95 4.80
CA ILE A 183 16.31 15.94 3.74
C ILE A 183 15.69 14.62 4.17
N ASP A 184 14.89 14.07 3.28
CA ASP A 184 14.25 12.77 3.45
C ASP A 184 15.03 11.73 2.66
N TYR A 185 15.12 10.52 3.23
CA TYR A 185 15.89 9.43 2.64
C TYR A 185 15.41 8.07 3.17
N PRO A 186 15.66 6.96 2.44
CA PRO A 186 15.22 5.63 2.81
C PRO A 186 16.23 4.94 3.73
N PHE A 187 15.74 4.06 4.59
CA PHE A 187 16.59 3.16 5.36
C PHE A 187 15.88 1.83 5.61
N ILE A 188 16.65 0.82 5.98
CA ILE A 188 16.14 -0.48 6.41
C ILE A 188 16.33 -0.61 7.92
N LEU A 189 15.27 -1.01 8.63
CA LEU A 189 15.42 -1.60 9.96
C LEU A 189 15.51 -3.12 9.79
N ARG A 190 16.67 -3.68 10.15
CA ARG A 190 16.95 -5.10 10.01
C ARG A 190 17.07 -5.74 11.39
N LEU A 191 16.26 -6.76 11.66
CA LEU A 191 16.41 -7.60 12.84
C LEU A 191 17.16 -8.87 12.45
N SER A 192 18.29 -9.13 13.11
CA SER A 192 19.03 -10.39 12.99
C SER A 192 18.69 -11.33 14.14
N SER A 193 18.56 -12.62 13.85
CA SER A 193 18.24 -13.67 14.81
C SER A 193 19.27 -13.90 15.90
N SER A 194 20.50 -13.47 15.67
CA SER A 194 21.63 -13.74 16.56
C SER A 194 21.69 -12.81 17.76
N THR A 195 21.03 -11.65 17.73
CA THR A 195 21.30 -10.56 18.69
C THR A 195 20.07 -9.86 19.25
N SER A 196 18.86 -10.13 18.75
CA SER A 196 17.65 -9.34 19.02
C SER A 196 17.82 -7.82 18.77
N ASN A 197 18.92 -7.41 18.17
CA ASN A 197 19.26 -6.02 17.95
C ASN A 197 18.73 -5.57 16.60
N LEU A 198 17.94 -4.50 16.63
CA LEU A 198 17.47 -3.81 15.45
C LEU A 198 18.60 -2.93 14.91
N THR A 199 19.00 -3.16 13.65
CA THR A 199 20.06 -2.41 12.97
C THR A 199 19.44 -1.48 11.95
N ARG A 200 19.79 -0.19 11.99
CA ARG A 200 19.45 0.78 10.93
C ARG A 200 20.52 0.73 9.84
N ILE A 201 20.10 0.55 8.59
CA ILE A 201 20.96 0.50 7.42
C ILE A 201 20.48 1.60 6.47
N GLU A 202 21.30 2.63 6.31
CA GLU A 202 21.00 3.76 5.42
C GLU A 202 21.49 3.49 4.00
N MET A 203 20.74 3.97 3.02
CA MET A 203 21.10 3.86 1.60
C MET A 203 21.80 5.15 1.18
N LYS A 204 23.01 5.05 0.61
CA LYS A 204 23.79 6.24 0.23
C LYS A 204 23.27 6.85 -1.06
N ASP A 205 23.48 8.17 -1.23
CA ASP A 205 23.15 8.91 -2.45
C ASP A 205 21.65 8.88 -2.81
N THR A 206 20.76 8.80 -1.80
CA THR A 206 19.30 8.62 -1.98
C THR A 206 18.48 9.81 -1.45
N ASP A 207 19.10 10.98 -1.39
CA ASP A 207 18.48 12.24 -1.05
C ASP A 207 17.17 12.49 -1.83
N ASN A 208 16.07 12.74 -1.12
CA ASN A 208 14.71 12.92 -1.65
C ASN A 208 14.10 11.69 -2.32
N LEU A 209 14.67 10.51 -2.08
CA LEU A 209 14.07 9.22 -2.42
C LEU A 209 13.55 8.56 -1.15
N ILE A 210 12.27 8.18 -1.14
CA ILE A 210 11.60 7.73 0.08
C ILE A 210 10.73 6.50 -0.16
N GLN A 211 10.14 6.00 0.92
CA GLN A 211 9.16 4.90 0.91
C GLN A 211 9.65 3.68 0.10
N PRO A 212 10.77 3.06 0.52
CA PRO A 212 11.33 1.90 -0.16
C PRO A 212 10.33 0.75 -0.18
N THR A 213 10.12 0.12 -1.33
CA THR A 213 9.50 -1.20 -1.44
C THR A 213 10.60 -2.20 -1.73
N VAL A 214 10.78 -3.20 -0.86
CA VAL A 214 11.87 -4.18 -0.98
C VAL A 214 11.30 -5.52 -1.41
N ILE A 215 11.91 -6.11 -2.44
CA ILE A 215 11.55 -7.43 -2.95
C ILE A 215 12.77 -8.36 -2.96
N ARG A 216 12.51 -9.65 -2.77
CA ARG A 216 13.52 -10.69 -2.89
C ARG A 216 13.53 -11.26 -4.29
N LEU A 217 14.72 -11.34 -4.89
CA LEU A 217 14.92 -11.87 -6.23
C LEU A 217 15.37 -13.33 -6.15
N ASN A 218 14.68 -14.19 -6.91
CA ASN A 218 15.05 -15.60 -7.10
C ASN A 218 15.27 -16.39 -5.80
N ASN A 219 14.54 -16.06 -4.72
CA ASN A 219 14.69 -16.68 -3.40
C ASN A 219 16.16 -16.71 -2.89
N SER A 220 16.94 -15.68 -3.22
CA SER A 220 18.36 -15.57 -2.90
C SER A 220 18.66 -14.42 -1.94
N ALA A 221 19.93 -14.21 -1.60
CA ALA A 221 20.38 -13.02 -0.85
C ALA A 221 20.20 -11.72 -1.65
N ARG A 222 19.91 -11.82 -2.95
CA ARG A 222 19.69 -10.66 -3.80
C ARG A 222 18.34 -10.02 -3.52
N LEU A 223 18.38 -8.75 -3.18
CA LEU A 223 17.21 -7.89 -3.03
C LEU A 223 17.26 -6.78 -4.06
N ARG A 224 16.09 -6.30 -4.45
CA ARG A 224 15.93 -5.02 -5.12
C ARG A 224 14.96 -4.18 -4.33
N THR A 225 15.25 -2.89 -4.21
CA THR A 225 14.28 -1.93 -3.72
C THR A 225 13.90 -0.95 -4.81
N PHE A 226 12.65 -0.51 -4.81
CA PHE A 226 12.20 0.63 -5.59
C PHE A 226 11.82 1.78 -4.67
N LEU A 227 12.08 3.00 -5.09
CA LEU A 227 11.92 4.21 -4.31
C LEU A 227 10.98 5.18 -5.01
N ARG A 228 10.11 5.80 -4.22
CA ARG A 228 9.36 7.00 -4.61
C ARG A 228 10.33 8.16 -4.70
N ASP A 229 10.14 9.01 -5.71
CA ASP A 229 10.93 10.21 -5.93
C ASP A 229 10.12 11.45 -5.56
N GLU A 230 10.63 12.22 -4.61
CA GLU A 230 9.94 13.41 -4.16
C GLU A 230 9.96 14.55 -5.17
N HIS A 231 10.89 14.53 -6.14
CA HIS A 231 10.93 15.46 -7.28
C HIS A 231 9.90 15.10 -8.36
N GLY A 232 9.34 13.89 -8.30
CA GLY A 232 8.30 13.45 -9.21
C GLY A 232 8.79 13.30 -10.66
N GLU A 233 9.95 12.68 -10.86
CA GLU A 233 10.48 12.37 -12.18
C GLU A 233 10.43 10.88 -12.51
N TRP A 234 10.97 10.00 -11.66
CA TRP A 234 11.10 8.57 -11.97
C TRP A 234 10.98 7.72 -10.73
N ILE A 235 10.54 6.47 -10.89
CA ILE A 235 10.79 5.45 -9.87
C ILE A 235 12.27 5.07 -9.95
N TYR A 236 12.97 5.10 -8.83
CA TYR A 236 14.37 4.67 -8.72
C TYR A 236 14.48 3.26 -8.17
N TYR A 237 15.58 2.57 -8.44
CA TYR A 237 15.89 1.29 -7.82
C TYR A 237 17.34 1.20 -7.32
N LEU A 238 17.54 0.39 -6.29
CA LEU A 238 18.85 -0.04 -5.78
C LEU A 238 18.85 -1.56 -5.64
N ASP A 239 20.04 -2.15 -5.73
CA ASP A 239 20.24 -3.59 -5.53
C ASP A 239 21.04 -3.84 -4.25
N SER A 240 20.75 -4.95 -3.59
CA SER A 240 21.59 -5.54 -2.54
C SER A 240 21.91 -6.99 -2.93
N ASN A 241 23.16 -7.42 -2.70
CA ASN A 241 23.59 -8.80 -2.96
C ASN A 241 23.86 -9.59 -1.66
N ASP A 242 23.57 -9.00 -0.50
CA ASP A 242 23.95 -9.49 0.83
C ASP A 242 22.78 -9.40 1.83
N ASP A 243 21.56 -9.68 1.35
CA ASP A 243 20.35 -9.72 2.18
C ASP A 243 20.05 -8.40 2.90
N GLY A 244 20.27 -7.29 2.19
CA GLY A 244 19.92 -5.92 2.61
C GLY A 244 20.95 -5.25 3.51
N LEU A 245 22.16 -5.82 3.63
CA LEU A 245 23.24 -5.25 4.45
C LEU A 245 23.93 -4.07 3.76
N THR A 246 24.13 -4.14 2.45
CA THR A 246 24.64 -3.05 1.62
C THR A 246 23.78 -2.86 0.38
N TRP A 247 23.76 -1.62 -0.13
CA TRP A 247 22.96 -1.21 -1.27
C TRP A 247 23.81 -0.44 -2.28
N THR A 248 23.53 -0.65 -3.58
CA THR A 248 24.15 0.12 -4.66
C THR A 248 23.66 1.57 -4.68
N THR A 249 24.27 2.42 -5.51
CA THR A 249 23.72 3.76 -5.79
C THR A 249 22.40 3.67 -6.58
N PRO A 250 21.49 4.65 -6.42
CA PRO A 250 20.20 4.63 -7.10
C PRO A 250 20.34 4.80 -8.62
N LYS A 251 19.44 4.13 -9.34
CA LYS A 251 19.28 4.27 -10.79
C LYS A 251 17.82 4.46 -11.13
N ALA A 252 17.52 5.37 -12.06
CA ALA A 252 16.17 5.55 -12.56
C ALA A 252 15.71 4.31 -13.34
N THR A 253 14.44 3.95 -13.17
CA THR A 253 13.73 3.02 -14.06
C THR A 253 13.14 3.77 -15.25
N SER A 254 12.45 3.07 -16.15
CA SER A 254 11.62 3.70 -17.18
C SER A 254 10.23 4.12 -16.67
N LEU A 255 9.87 3.79 -15.42
CA LEU A 255 8.55 4.07 -14.88
C LEU A 255 8.49 5.48 -14.29
N PRO A 256 7.45 6.26 -14.63
CA PRO A 256 7.27 7.60 -14.09
C PRO A 256 6.87 7.58 -12.60
N ASN A 257 7.09 8.70 -11.91
CA ASN A 257 6.55 8.93 -10.56
C ASN A 257 6.15 10.39 -10.40
N ASN A 258 4.99 10.70 -9.82
CA ASN A 258 4.52 12.06 -9.55
C ASN A 258 4.59 12.41 -8.06
N ASN A 259 5.60 11.90 -7.36
CA ASN A 259 5.70 11.95 -5.90
C ASN A 259 4.51 11.22 -5.21
N ALA A 260 4.09 10.11 -5.81
CA ALA A 260 3.05 9.23 -5.26
C ALA A 260 3.67 7.94 -4.73
N GLY A 261 3.04 7.37 -3.70
CA GLY A 261 3.44 6.08 -3.13
C GLY A 261 3.38 4.95 -4.17
N ILE A 262 4.30 4.01 -4.05
CA ILE A 262 4.44 2.83 -4.89
C ILE A 262 4.56 1.59 -4.02
N GLU A 263 4.17 0.42 -4.52
CA GLU A 263 4.53 -0.86 -3.91
C GLU A 263 4.81 -1.90 -4.99
N ALA A 264 5.88 -2.67 -4.78
CA ALA A 264 6.30 -3.76 -5.65
C ALA A 264 6.24 -5.10 -4.91
N HIS A 265 6.06 -6.18 -5.67
CA HIS A 265 6.01 -7.53 -5.12
C HIS A 265 6.55 -8.57 -6.11
N THR A 266 7.20 -9.62 -5.62
CA THR A 266 7.62 -10.76 -6.44
C THR A 266 6.48 -11.77 -6.52
N LEU A 267 6.02 -12.08 -7.73
CA LEU A 267 4.99 -13.07 -8.01
C LEU A 267 5.58 -14.49 -8.02
N LYS A 268 4.71 -15.50 -7.89
CA LYS A 268 5.05 -16.94 -8.00
C LYS A 268 5.75 -17.30 -9.31
N SER A 269 5.43 -16.59 -10.39
CA SER A 269 6.08 -16.75 -11.70
C SER A 269 7.53 -16.24 -11.73
N GLY A 270 7.99 -15.54 -10.69
CA GLY A 270 9.25 -14.81 -10.66
C GLY A 270 9.17 -13.39 -11.24
N ALA A 271 8.03 -13.01 -11.82
CA ALA A 271 7.79 -11.65 -12.28
C ALA A 271 7.70 -10.66 -11.11
N ILE A 272 8.04 -9.41 -11.36
CA ILE A 272 7.79 -8.31 -10.44
C ILE A 272 6.52 -7.60 -10.88
N ILE A 273 5.58 -7.43 -9.96
CA ILE A 273 4.50 -6.46 -10.13
C ILE A 273 4.87 -5.14 -9.47
N MET A 274 4.57 -4.03 -10.14
CA MET A 274 4.65 -2.67 -9.59
C MET A 274 3.26 -2.03 -9.63
N ALA A 275 2.78 -1.51 -8.51
CA ALA A 275 1.60 -0.65 -8.44
C ALA A 275 2.04 0.79 -8.20
N PHE A 276 1.64 1.71 -9.09
CA PHE A 276 2.11 3.09 -9.09
C PHE A 276 1.15 4.01 -9.85
N ASN A 277 1.32 5.33 -9.69
CA ASN A 277 0.65 6.30 -10.53
C ASN A 277 1.49 6.56 -11.79
N ASN A 278 0.95 6.23 -12.97
CA ASN A 278 1.69 6.29 -14.24
C ASN A 278 1.75 7.72 -14.80
N ARG A 279 2.45 8.59 -14.09
CA ARG A 279 2.54 10.02 -14.40
C ARG A 279 3.79 10.65 -13.79
N ASN A 280 4.38 11.62 -14.49
CA ASN A 280 5.44 12.49 -13.98
C ASN A 280 4.91 13.85 -13.57
N GLY A 281 5.66 14.50 -12.68
CA GLY A 281 5.56 15.90 -12.30
C GLY A 281 5.04 16.09 -10.88
N LEU A 282 5.67 17.02 -10.16
CA LEU A 282 5.19 17.51 -8.87
C LEU A 282 3.76 18.01 -8.94
N HIS A 283 3.00 17.74 -7.88
CA HIS A 283 1.61 18.18 -7.71
C HIS A 283 0.65 17.73 -8.83
N LYS A 284 1.06 16.77 -9.66
CA LYS A 284 0.16 16.18 -10.64
C LYS A 284 -0.83 15.24 -9.96
N PRO A 285 -2.06 15.13 -10.50
CA PRO A 285 -3.08 14.23 -9.98
C PRO A 285 -2.58 12.80 -9.82
N ARG A 286 -3.01 12.10 -8.77
CA ARG A 286 -2.71 10.68 -8.53
C ARG A 286 -3.65 9.80 -9.34
N THR A 287 -3.52 9.90 -10.67
CA THR A 287 -4.26 9.14 -11.68
C THR A 287 -3.53 9.15 -13.05
N PRO A 288 -3.54 8.05 -13.82
CA PRO A 288 -4.13 6.75 -13.48
C PRO A 288 -3.36 6.03 -12.36
N LEU A 289 -4.02 5.11 -11.66
CA LEU A 289 -3.35 4.08 -10.87
C LEU A 289 -3.19 2.86 -11.77
N THR A 290 -1.96 2.41 -11.93
CA THR A 290 -1.55 1.41 -12.92
C THR A 290 -0.80 0.28 -12.23
N VAL A 291 -0.95 -0.94 -12.76
CA VAL A 291 -0.06 -2.06 -12.43
C VAL A 291 0.78 -2.44 -13.65
N ALA A 292 2.06 -2.75 -13.42
CA ALA A 292 3.00 -3.16 -14.46
C ALA A 292 3.71 -4.47 -14.07
N LEU A 293 4.08 -5.27 -15.08
CA LEU A 293 4.85 -6.51 -14.91
C LEU A 293 6.24 -6.38 -15.53
N SER A 294 7.24 -6.84 -14.79
CA SER A 294 8.61 -7.03 -15.28
C SER A 294 9.07 -8.46 -15.13
N TYR A 295 9.78 -8.96 -16.15
CA TYR A 295 10.34 -10.32 -16.20
C TYR A 295 11.87 -10.33 -16.19
N ASP A 296 12.51 -9.16 -16.11
CA ASP A 296 13.97 -8.98 -16.15
C ASP A 296 14.48 -8.24 -14.91
N ASN A 297 13.85 -8.50 -13.76
CA ASN A 297 14.12 -7.89 -12.47
C ASN A 297 13.79 -6.39 -12.38
N GLY A 298 12.91 -5.85 -13.22
CA GLY A 298 12.47 -4.45 -13.16
C GLY A 298 13.26 -3.53 -14.10
N MET A 299 13.97 -4.10 -15.08
CA MET A 299 14.71 -3.32 -16.08
C MET A 299 13.78 -2.86 -17.21
N THR A 300 12.84 -3.70 -17.62
CA THR A 300 11.77 -3.38 -18.58
C THR A 300 10.40 -3.81 -18.06
N TRP A 301 9.36 -3.15 -18.58
CA TRP A 301 7.96 -3.30 -18.13
C TRP A 301 7.05 -3.49 -19.35
N PRO A 302 7.06 -4.66 -20.01
CA PRO A 302 6.35 -4.87 -21.26
C PRO A 302 4.82 -4.93 -21.15
N TYR A 303 4.26 -5.10 -19.95
CA TYR A 303 2.82 -5.12 -19.71
C TYR A 303 2.46 -4.11 -18.63
N LEU A 304 1.51 -3.24 -18.96
CA LEU A 304 0.92 -2.27 -18.03
C LEU A 304 -0.60 -2.33 -18.21
N ARG A 305 -1.34 -2.14 -17.12
CA ARG A 305 -2.79 -2.00 -17.17
C ARG A 305 -3.25 -1.01 -16.12
N ASP A 306 -4.06 -0.06 -16.54
CA ASP A 306 -4.70 0.89 -15.63
C ASP A 306 -5.77 0.17 -14.82
N VAL A 307 -5.68 0.30 -13.50
CA VAL A 307 -6.67 -0.25 -12.54
C VAL A 307 -7.75 0.78 -12.23
N GLN A 308 -7.38 2.06 -12.24
CA GLN A 308 -8.30 3.15 -11.96
C GLN A 308 -7.87 4.42 -12.70
N ILE A 309 -8.76 4.90 -13.56
CA ILE A 309 -8.62 6.18 -14.26
C ILE A 309 -9.68 7.17 -13.76
N HIS A 310 -9.42 8.47 -13.93
CA HIS A 310 -10.33 9.53 -13.50
C HIS A 310 -11.65 9.51 -14.28
N ASP A 311 -11.61 9.25 -15.59
CA ASP A 311 -12.79 9.32 -16.45
C ASP A 311 -13.86 8.24 -16.13
N ASP A 312 -13.48 7.18 -15.42
CA ASP A 312 -14.38 6.08 -15.03
C ASP A 312 -15.32 6.42 -13.86
N ASP A 313 -15.16 7.57 -13.20
CA ASP A 313 -15.81 7.85 -11.92
C ASP A 313 -16.94 8.92 -11.95
N ASN A 314 -17.27 9.45 -13.15
CA ASN A 314 -18.25 10.53 -13.36
C ASN A 314 -18.06 11.76 -12.43
N SER A 315 -16.86 12.00 -11.88
CA SER A 315 -16.58 13.05 -10.90
C SER A 315 -15.96 14.28 -11.52
N THR A 316 -16.29 15.47 -10.98
CA THR A 316 -15.63 16.75 -11.33
C THR A 316 -14.39 17.04 -10.49
N SER A 317 -14.10 16.21 -9.47
CA SER A 317 -12.91 16.31 -8.62
C SER A 317 -11.70 15.64 -9.27
N ILE A 318 -10.53 16.27 -9.22
CA ILE A 318 -9.25 15.69 -9.64
C ILE A 318 -9.08 14.26 -9.07
N GLY A 319 -8.76 13.27 -9.92
CA GLY A 319 -8.57 11.87 -9.51
C GLY A 319 -7.47 11.70 -8.46
N GLU A 320 -7.82 11.06 -7.34
CA GLU A 320 -6.94 10.77 -6.20
C GLU A 320 -7.01 9.28 -5.85
N TYR A 321 -6.16 8.48 -6.52
CA TYR A 321 -6.05 7.03 -6.30
C TYR A 321 -4.60 6.70 -5.97
N SER A 322 -4.33 6.41 -4.70
CA SER A 322 -2.98 6.58 -4.18
C SER A 322 -2.62 5.60 -3.08
N TYR A 323 -1.32 5.47 -2.84
CA TYR A 323 -0.76 4.62 -1.79
C TYR A 323 -1.24 3.16 -1.95
N PRO A 324 -0.91 2.53 -3.10
CA PRO A 324 -1.25 1.14 -3.32
C PRO A 324 -0.53 0.23 -2.33
N SER A 325 -1.12 -0.94 -2.10
CA SER A 325 -0.47 -2.08 -1.49
C SER A 325 -0.86 -3.36 -2.19
N VAL A 326 0.13 -4.19 -2.53
CA VAL A 326 -0.03 -5.31 -3.45
C VAL A 326 0.68 -6.58 -2.96
N LEU A 327 0.01 -7.72 -3.11
CA LEU A 327 0.59 -9.05 -2.89
C LEU A 327 -0.08 -10.08 -3.78
N GLN A 328 0.58 -11.23 -3.98
CA GLN A 328 -0.07 -12.40 -4.57
C GLN A 328 -0.50 -13.39 -3.47
N SER A 329 -1.64 -14.05 -3.63
CA SER A 329 -2.06 -15.12 -2.72
C SER A 329 -0.98 -16.21 -2.64
N PHE A 330 -0.53 -16.54 -1.43
CA PHE A 330 0.51 -17.54 -1.15
C PHE A 330 -0.02 -18.84 -0.54
N TRP A 331 -1.30 -18.86 -0.16
CA TRP A 331 -1.92 -20.01 0.48
C TRP A 331 -2.11 -21.19 -0.48
N SER A 332 -1.85 -22.41 -0.01
CA SER A 332 -1.78 -23.65 -0.81
C SER A 332 -3.11 -24.40 -0.94
N GLY A 333 -4.16 -23.99 -0.24
CA GLY A 333 -5.49 -24.61 -0.38
C GLY A 333 -6.36 -23.98 -1.47
N THR A 334 -5.83 -23.01 -2.23
CA THR A 334 -6.40 -22.54 -3.50
C THR A 334 -5.35 -22.57 -4.59
N ASP A 335 -5.80 -22.94 -5.80
CA ASP A 335 -5.06 -22.74 -7.05
C ASP A 335 -5.03 -21.27 -7.49
N ASP A 336 -5.21 -20.31 -6.56
CA ASP A 336 -5.48 -18.94 -6.95
C ASP A 336 -4.16 -18.17 -7.09
N ASN A 337 -3.75 -17.99 -8.34
CA ASN A 337 -2.74 -17.02 -8.80
C ASN A 337 -3.23 -15.56 -8.65
N ASP A 338 -4.17 -15.33 -7.75
CA ASP A 338 -4.81 -14.05 -7.51
C ASP A 338 -3.82 -13.07 -6.90
N ILE A 339 -3.84 -11.88 -7.45
CA ILE A 339 -3.12 -10.70 -7.01
C ILE A 339 -4.15 -9.79 -6.36
N HIS A 340 -3.83 -9.36 -5.15
CA HIS A 340 -4.65 -8.50 -4.33
C HIS A 340 -4.02 -7.12 -4.29
N LEU A 341 -4.80 -6.09 -4.61
CA LEU A 341 -4.40 -4.70 -4.56
C LEU A 341 -5.38 -3.93 -3.67
N ALA A 342 -4.87 -3.17 -2.71
CA ALA A 342 -5.64 -2.21 -1.92
C ALA A 342 -5.06 -0.81 -2.12
N TYR A 343 -5.88 0.21 -2.24
CA TYR A 343 -5.41 1.60 -2.38
C TYR A 343 -6.42 2.61 -1.86
N SER A 344 -5.93 3.82 -1.61
CA SER A 344 -6.74 4.95 -1.15
C SER A 344 -7.61 5.45 -2.29
N TYR A 345 -8.93 5.36 -2.15
CA TYR A 345 -9.88 5.83 -3.15
C TYR A 345 -10.45 7.19 -2.74
N LYS A 346 -10.00 8.25 -3.41
CA LYS A 346 -10.38 9.66 -3.16
C LYS A 346 -10.14 10.13 -1.73
N ARG A 347 -9.33 9.40 -0.97
CA ARG A 347 -9.22 9.49 0.49
C ARG A 347 -10.54 9.30 1.24
N GLN A 348 -11.60 8.80 0.60
CA GLN A 348 -12.90 8.57 1.22
C GLN A 348 -13.03 7.14 1.76
N THR A 349 -12.41 6.18 1.09
CA THR A 349 -12.36 4.79 1.52
C THR A 349 -11.11 4.11 0.96
N ILE A 350 -10.90 2.84 1.31
CA ILE A 350 -9.96 1.96 0.64
C ILE A 350 -10.72 1.13 -0.40
N LYS A 351 -10.20 1.11 -1.63
CA LYS A 351 -10.69 0.20 -2.67
C LYS A 351 -9.78 -1.01 -2.76
N TYR A 352 -10.39 -2.18 -2.70
CA TYR A 352 -9.76 -3.46 -2.96
C TYR A 352 -10.05 -3.90 -4.40
N VAL A 353 -9.06 -4.49 -5.05
CA VAL A 353 -9.17 -5.10 -6.38
C VAL A 353 -8.42 -6.43 -6.39
N ARG A 354 -9.03 -7.44 -7.02
CA ARG A 354 -8.48 -8.77 -7.23
C ARG A 354 -8.42 -9.08 -8.71
N PHE A 355 -7.26 -9.52 -9.19
CA PHE A 355 -7.01 -9.89 -10.59
C PHE A 355 -5.86 -10.90 -10.64
N ASN A 356 -5.36 -11.23 -11.83
CA ASN A 356 -4.19 -12.11 -11.99
C ASN A 356 -3.27 -11.60 -13.12
N GLU A 357 -2.13 -12.24 -13.34
CA GLU A 357 -1.18 -11.82 -14.40
C GLU A 357 -1.80 -11.79 -15.80
N LYS A 358 -2.72 -12.71 -16.11
CA LYS A 358 -3.39 -12.74 -17.42
C LYS A 358 -4.22 -11.49 -17.63
N TRP A 359 -4.91 -11.02 -16.60
CA TRP A 359 -5.66 -9.76 -16.64
C TRP A 359 -4.73 -8.59 -16.98
N ILE A 360 -3.57 -8.48 -16.34
CA ILE A 360 -2.61 -7.38 -16.62
C ILE A 360 -2.13 -7.41 -18.07
N LYS A 361 -1.83 -8.60 -18.61
CA LYS A 361 -1.34 -8.78 -19.99
C LYS A 361 -2.36 -8.47 -21.09
N GLN A 362 -3.63 -8.32 -20.73
CA GLN A 362 -4.72 -7.98 -21.66
C GLN A 362 -5.03 -6.48 -21.70
N GLY A 363 -4.31 -5.68 -20.91
CA GLY A 363 -4.51 -4.23 -20.76
C GLY A 363 -4.03 -3.39 -21.93
#